data_AF-A0A2A4ZV09-F1
#
_entry.id   AF-A0A2A4ZV09-F1
#
_cell.length_a   1.000
_cell.length_b   1.000
_cell.length_c   1.000
_cell.angle_alpha   90.00
_cell.angle_beta   90.00
_cell.angle_gamma   90.00
#
_symmetry.space_group_name_H-M   'P 1'
#
loop_
_entity.id
_entity.type
_entity.pdbx_description
1 polymer ?
#
loop_
_entity_poly.entity_id
_entity_poly.type
_entity_poly.pdbx_seq_one_letter_code
_entity_poly.pdbx_strand_id
1 'polypeptide(L)'
;MRFEFDGAFEILIGHEGSHVDHPDDPGGETKFGISKRAYPEINIAALTLDTAKAIYKKDYWDRVKADKLPLELRFVLFDAAVNAGVAQSIKWLQRAVRAQADGVIGPKTLAAVSNLNPHQIASNFL
;
A
#
# COMPACT_ATOMS: atom_id res chain seq x y z
N MET A 1 15.74 -7.21 -1.89
CA MET A 1 14.84 -8.39 -1.88
C MET A 1 13.69 -8.25 -0.89
N ARG A 2 13.89 -7.89 0.40
CA ARG A 2 12.80 -7.64 1.36
C ARG A 2 11.95 -6.38 1.12
N PHE A 3 12.50 -5.38 0.42
CA PHE A 3 11.83 -4.09 0.14
C PHE A 3 11.38 -3.95 -1.32
N GLU A 4 11.42 -5.04 -2.08
CA GLU A 4 10.71 -5.17 -3.36
C GLU A 4 9.28 -5.63 -3.08
N PHE A 5 8.39 -5.51 -4.07
CA PHE A 5 6.96 -5.77 -3.89
C PHE A 5 6.68 -7.12 -3.20
N ASP A 6 7.34 -8.19 -3.62
CA ASP A 6 7.10 -9.53 -3.08
C ASP A 6 7.38 -9.62 -1.58
N GLY A 7 8.54 -9.10 -1.14
CA GLY A 7 8.87 -9.07 0.28
C GLY A 7 7.97 -8.12 1.08
N ALA A 8 7.57 -6.98 0.49
CA ALA A 8 6.65 -6.05 1.11
C ALA A 8 5.24 -6.65 1.29
N PHE A 9 4.77 -7.41 0.29
CA PHE A 9 3.50 -8.11 0.33
C PHE A 9 3.49 -9.22 1.38
N GLU A 10 4.56 -10.01 1.47
CA GLU A 10 4.73 -11.04 2.51
C GLU A 10 4.71 -10.43 3.93
N ILE A 11 5.35 -9.28 4.12
CA ILE A 11 5.32 -8.57 5.41
C ILE A 11 3.89 -8.08 5.71
N LEU A 12 3.22 -7.47 4.73
CA LEU A 12 1.89 -6.88 4.91
C LEU A 12 0.84 -7.94 5.27
N ILE A 13 0.82 -9.07 4.58
CA ILE A 13 -0.20 -10.10 4.78
C ILE A 13 0.06 -10.98 6.01
N GLY A 14 1.27 -10.92 6.57
CA GLY A 14 1.70 -11.75 7.69
C GLY A 14 2.00 -13.21 7.30
N HIS A 15 2.53 -13.98 8.25
CA HIS A 15 2.89 -15.40 8.04
C HIS A 15 1.67 -16.34 7.90
N GLU A 16 0.48 -15.93 8.32
CA GLU A 16 -0.73 -16.74 8.21
C GLU A 16 -1.83 -15.84 7.64
N GLY A 17 -2.06 -15.95 6.31
CA GLY A 17 -3.20 -15.35 5.62
C GLY A 17 -4.50 -16.02 6.02
N SER A 18 -4.85 -15.90 7.31
CA SER A 18 -6.01 -16.49 7.94
C SER A 18 -7.26 -15.98 7.24
N HIS A 19 -8.02 -16.91 6.65
CA HIS A 19 -9.39 -16.65 6.26
C HIS A 19 -10.17 -16.30 7.52
N VAL A 20 -10.47 -15.02 7.70
CA VAL A 20 -11.33 -14.54 8.78
C VAL A 20 -12.70 -14.29 8.17
N ASP A 21 -13.56 -15.29 8.24
CA ASP A 21 -14.99 -15.14 8.01
C ASP A 21 -15.61 -14.69 9.34
N HIS A 22 -15.64 -13.38 9.60
CA HIS A 22 -16.31 -12.85 10.79
C HIS A 22 -17.77 -12.51 10.42
N PRO A 23 -18.78 -13.22 10.97
CA PRO A 23 -20.20 -13.00 10.61
C PRO A 23 -20.74 -11.62 11.01
N ASP A 24 -19.99 -10.84 11.81
CA ASP A 24 -20.34 -9.48 12.23
C ASP A 24 -19.51 -8.38 11.53
N ASP A 25 -18.73 -8.70 10.48
CA ASP A 25 -17.93 -7.69 9.77
C ASP A 25 -18.80 -6.85 8.81
N PRO A 26 -18.91 -5.51 9.01
CA PRO A 26 -19.66 -4.63 8.11
C PRO A 26 -19.12 -4.59 6.66
N GLY A 27 -17.95 -5.19 6.39
CA GLY A 27 -17.36 -5.38 5.06
C GLY A 27 -17.85 -6.60 4.28
N GLY A 28 -18.57 -7.52 4.92
CA GLY A 28 -18.92 -8.82 4.36
C GLY A 28 -17.72 -9.76 4.21
N GLU A 29 -17.91 -10.83 3.44
CA GLU A 29 -16.89 -11.87 3.19
C GLU A 29 -15.52 -11.27 2.84
N THR A 30 -14.49 -11.66 3.59
CA THR A 30 -13.13 -11.12 3.45
C THR A 30 -12.10 -12.25 3.46
N LYS A 31 -11.11 -12.17 2.56
CA LYS A 31 -9.97 -13.11 2.50
C LYS A 31 -8.73 -12.36 2.08
N PHE A 32 -7.60 -12.62 2.75
CA PHE A 32 -6.32 -11.91 2.48
C PHE A 32 -6.42 -10.38 2.59
N GLY A 33 -7.31 -9.86 3.45
CA GLY A 33 -7.57 -8.41 3.57
C GLY A 33 -8.42 -7.81 2.44
N ILE A 34 -8.85 -8.61 1.46
CA ILE A 34 -9.71 -8.21 0.35
C ILE A 34 -11.17 -8.53 0.71
N SER A 35 -11.99 -7.49 0.86
CA SER A 35 -13.42 -7.62 1.21
C SER A 35 -14.31 -7.56 -0.03
N LYS A 36 -15.45 -8.28 0.02
CA LYS A 36 -16.48 -8.23 -1.03
C LYS A 36 -17.01 -6.82 -1.25
N ARG A 37 -17.10 -6.01 -0.19
CA ARG A 37 -17.52 -4.60 -0.29
C ARG A 37 -16.56 -3.75 -1.14
N ALA A 38 -15.26 -3.93 -0.99
CA ALA A 38 -14.26 -3.21 -1.77
C ALA A 38 -14.11 -3.76 -3.20
N TYR A 39 -14.35 -5.07 -3.38
CA TYR A 39 -14.19 -5.77 -4.65
C TYR A 39 -15.45 -6.61 -4.97
N PRO A 40 -16.57 -5.96 -5.36
CA PRO A 40 -17.87 -6.62 -5.52
C PRO A 40 -17.87 -7.68 -6.62
N GLU A 41 -16.99 -7.57 -7.61
CA GLU A 41 -16.89 -8.52 -8.73
C GLU A 41 -16.07 -9.78 -8.39
N ILE A 42 -15.35 -9.78 -7.26
CA ILE A 42 -14.49 -10.91 -6.90
C ILE A 42 -15.28 -11.94 -6.08
N ASN A 43 -15.15 -13.22 -6.44
CA ASN A 43 -15.59 -14.32 -5.58
C ASN A 43 -14.56 -14.50 -4.45
N ILE A 44 -14.89 -14.01 -3.25
CA ILE A 44 -13.94 -13.95 -2.12
C ILE A 44 -13.62 -15.36 -1.59
N ALA A 45 -14.60 -16.28 -1.52
CA ALA A 45 -14.39 -17.67 -1.13
C ALA A 45 -13.30 -18.35 -1.98
N ALA A 46 -13.38 -18.13 -3.30
CA ALA A 46 -12.47 -18.72 -4.29
C ALA A 46 -11.18 -17.90 -4.51
N LEU A 47 -10.98 -16.79 -3.79
CA LEU A 47 -9.80 -15.95 -3.96
C LEU A 47 -8.53 -16.72 -3.59
N THR A 48 -7.54 -16.72 -4.49
CA THR A 48 -6.22 -17.31 -4.29
C THR A 48 -5.24 -16.26 -3.78
N LEU A 49 -4.15 -16.70 -3.15
CA LEU A 49 -3.09 -15.80 -2.68
C LEU A 49 -2.45 -15.05 -3.85
N ASP A 50 -2.25 -15.70 -5.01
CA ASP A 50 -1.68 -15.07 -6.21
C ASP A 50 -2.59 -13.98 -6.76
N THR A 51 -3.90 -14.21 -6.80
CA THR A 51 -4.86 -13.17 -7.21
C THR A 51 -4.89 -12.02 -6.22
N ALA A 52 -4.85 -12.29 -4.91
CA ALA A 52 -4.73 -11.24 -3.89
C ALA A 52 -3.45 -10.43 -4.08
N LYS A 53 -2.31 -11.11 -4.27
CA LYS A 53 -1.01 -10.47 -4.55
C LYS A 53 -1.09 -9.57 -5.79
N ALA A 54 -1.72 -10.02 -6.87
CA ALA A 54 -1.91 -9.22 -8.07
C ALA A 54 -2.76 -7.96 -7.82
N ILE A 55 -3.80 -8.05 -6.97
CA ILE A 55 -4.60 -6.91 -6.53
C ILE A 55 -3.75 -5.92 -5.74
N TYR A 56 -3.02 -6.39 -4.72
CA TYR A 56 -2.14 -5.52 -3.92
C TYR A 56 -1.10 -4.79 -4.77
N LYS A 57 -0.52 -5.49 -5.76
CA LYS A 57 0.44 -4.89 -6.69
C LYS A 57 -0.22 -3.77 -7.49
N LYS A 58 -1.32 -4.08 -8.16
CA LYS A 58 -1.98 -3.19 -9.11
C LYS A 58 -2.63 -2.00 -8.42
N ASP A 59 -3.37 -2.24 -7.34
CA ASP A 59 -4.27 -1.26 -6.74
C ASP A 59 -3.61 -0.42 -5.64
N TYR A 60 -2.46 -0.84 -5.12
CA TYR A 60 -1.74 -0.11 -4.07
C TYR A 60 -0.28 0.16 -4.45
N TRP A 61 0.55 -0.86 -4.67
CA TRP A 61 2.00 -0.70 -4.90
C TRP A 61 2.31 0.15 -6.15
N ASP A 62 1.74 -0.23 -7.29
CA ASP A 62 1.95 0.45 -8.57
C ASP A 62 1.32 1.86 -8.55
N ARG A 63 0.18 2.00 -7.87
CA ARG A 63 -0.53 3.28 -7.70
C ARG A 63 0.27 4.31 -6.92
N VAL A 64 1.03 3.88 -5.91
CA VAL A 64 1.97 4.75 -5.18
C VAL A 64 3.37 4.76 -5.80
N LYS A 65 3.56 4.19 -6.99
CA LYS A 65 4.83 4.16 -7.72
C LYS A 65 6.00 3.74 -6.83
N ALA A 66 5.78 2.74 -5.96
CA ALA A 66 6.74 2.34 -4.95
C ALA A 66 8.12 2.01 -5.55
N ASP A 67 8.17 1.37 -6.73
CA ASP A 67 9.42 1.05 -7.43
C ASP A 67 10.29 2.30 -7.77
N LYS A 68 9.68 3.49 -7.82
CA LYS A 68 10.37 4.76 -8.09
C LYS A 68 10.88 5.47 -6.82
N LEU A 69 10.60 4.91 -5.65
CA LEU A 69 10.98 5.48 -4.37
C LEU A 69 12.21 4.76 -3.80
N PRO A 70 12.98 5.44 -2.93
CA PRO A 70 13.99 4.80 -2.09
C PRO A 70 13.41 3.60 -1.33
N LEU A 71 14.22 2.56 -1.14
CA LEU A 71 13.80 1.28 -0.54
C LEU A 71 13.13 1.47 0.83
N GLU A 72 13.61 2.42 1.60
CA GLU A 72 13.14 2.77 2.95
C GLU A 72 11.71 3.31 2.95
N LEU A 73 11.25 3.89 1.83
CA LEU A 73 9.92 4.49 1.71
C LEU A 73 8.89 3.57 1.07
N ARG A 74 9.34 2.53 0.35
CA ARG A 74 8.44 1.68 -0.44
C ARG A 74 7.40 0.98 0.43
N PHE A 75 7.86 0.27 1.47
CA PHE A 75 6.96 -0.44 2.38
C PHE A 75 6.07 0.52 3.16
N VAL A 76 6.64 1.61 3.71
CA VAL A 76 5.89 2.59 4.51
C VAL A 76 4.74 3.21 3.71
N LEU A 77 5.00 3.61 2.47
CA LEU A 77 3.97 4.20 1.61
C LEU A 77 2.95 3.17 1.13
N PHE A 78 3.39 1.95 0.83
CA PHE A 78 2.51 0.83 0.44
C PHE A 78 1.56 0.45 1.57
N ASP A 79 2.07 0.22 2.78
CA ASP A 79 1.27 -0.09 3.97
C ASP A 79 0.29 1.04 4.29
N ALA A 80 0.74 2.30 4.26
CA ALA A 80 -0.14 3.45 4.43
C ALA A 80 -1.22 3.53 3.35
N ALA A 81 -0.92 3.15 2.10
CA ALA A 81 -1.90 3.12 1.02
C ALA A 81 -2.99 2.07 1.23
N VAL A 82 -2.62 0.91 1.78
CA VAL A 82 -3.55 -0.16 2.12
C VAL A 82 -4.47 0.26 3.26
N ASN A 83 -3.92 0.84 4.32
CA ASN A 83 -4.67 1.20 5.52
C ASN A 83 -5.50 2.50 5.39
N ALA A 84 -4.99 3.50 4.67
CA ALA A 84 -5.59 4.84 4.62
C ALA A 84 -5.98 5.30 3.20
N GLY A 85 -5.71 4.47 2.18
CA GLY A 85 -5.96 4.78 0.78
C GLY A 85 -4.81 5.49 0.08
N VAL A 86 -4.62 5.17 -1.20
CA VAL A 86 -3.53 5.66 -2.08
C VAL A 86 -3.38 7.18 -2.06
N ALA A 87 -4.46 7.92 -2.27
CA ALA A 87 -4.36 9.38 -2.40
C ALA A 87 -3.94 10.03 -1.07
N GLN A 88 -4.42 9.50 0.05
CA GLN A 88 -4.09 10.03 1.37
C GLN A 88 -2.65 9.69 1.76
N SER A 89 -2.19 8.47 1.50
CA SER A 89 -0.80 8.08 1.78
C SER A 89 0.20 8.91 0.98
N ILE A 90 -0.11 9.21 -0.29
CA ILE A 90 0.71 10.11 -1.11
C ILE A 90 0.73 11.53 -0.53
N LYS A 91 -0.40 12.04 -0.01
CA LYS A 91 -0.44 13.36 0.65
C LYS A 91 0.44 13.40 1.90
N TRP A 92 0.51 12.33 2.68
CA TRP A 92 1.44 12.24 3.80
C TRP A 92 2.90 12.31 3.33
N LEU A 93 3.27 11.54 2.29
CA LEU A 93 4.60 11.65 1.68
C LEU A 93 4.91 13.09 1.26
N GLN A 94 3.98 13.71 0.53
CA GLN A 94 4.16 15.06 -0.01
C GLN A 94 4.36 16.08 1.11
N ARG A 95 3.62 15.98 2.23
CA ARG A 95 3.82 16.82 3.41
C ARG A 95 5.20 16.58 4.05
N ALA A 96 5.60 15.32 4.20
CA ALA A 96 6.90 14.95 4.78
C ALA A 96 8.08 15.53 3.98
N VAL A 97 7.94 15.65 2.65
CA VAL A 97 8.95 16.25 1.75
C VAL A 97 8.67 17.72 1.39
N ARG A 98 7.71 18.36 2.07
CA ARG A 98 7.30 19.77 1.85
C ARG A 98 6.91 20.09 0.41
N ALA A 99 6.37 19.11 -0.32
CA ALA A 99 5.76 19.28 -1.63
C ALA A 99 4.25 19.62 -1.51
N GLN A 100 3.64 20.06 -2.62
CA GLN A 100 2.20 20.23 -2.70
C GLN A 100 1.47 18.90 -2.47
N ALA A 101 0.55 18.87 -1.52
CA ALA A 101 -0.18 17.67 -1.12
C ALA A 101 -1.43 17.39 -2.00
N ASP A 102 -1.20 17.16 -3.30
CA ASP A 102 -2.26 16.87 -4.28
C ASP A 102 -2.67 15.40 -4.37
N GLY A 103 -1.92 14.49 -3.74
CA GLY A 103 -2.18 13.04 -3.77
C GLY A 103 -1.71 12.34 -5.04
N VAL A 104 -0.85 12.98 -5.85
CA VAL A 104 -0.31 12.43 -7.09
C VAL A 104 1.23 12.43 -7.08
N ILE A 105 1.86 11.27 -7.23
CA ILE A 105 3.32 11.19 -7.38
C ILE A 105 3.71 11.60 -8.80
N GLY A 106 4.01 12.88 -8.96
CA GLY A 106 4.59 13.46 -10.18
C GLY A 106 6.10 13.70 -10.08
N PRO A 107 6.71 14.25 -11.13
CA PRO A 107 8.15 14.59 -11.13
C PRO A 107 8.56 15.49 -9.96
N LYS A 108 7.71 16.42 -9.54
CA LYS A 108 7.97 17.32 -8.39
C LYS A 108 8.08 16.55 -7.06
N THR A 109 7.19 15.59 -6.83
CA THR A 109 7.23 14.75 -5.62
C THR A 109 8.48 13.88 -5.63
N LEU A 110 8.82 13.26 -6.76
CA LEU A 110 10.03 12.44 -6.88
C LEU A 110 11.30 13.26 -6.65
N ALA A 111 11.38 14.46 -7.22
CA ALA A 111 12.52 15.36 -7.00
C ALA A 111 12.64 15.77 -5.52
N ALA A 112 11.53 16.07 -4.84
CA ALA A 112 11.54 16.40 -3.41
C ALA A 112 12.00 15.23 -2.55
N VAL A 113 11.57 14.00 -2.87
CA VAL A 113 12.04 12.78 -2.21
C VAL A 113 13.55 12.58 -2.40
N SER A 114 14.06 12.78 -3.62
CA SER A 114 15.50 12.62 -3.91
C SER A 114 16.41 13.64 -3.20
N ASN A 115 15.86 14.77 -2.74
CA ASN A 115 16.63 15.83 -2.08
C ASN A 115 16.75 15.68 -0.56
N LEU A 116 16.09 14.68 0.03
CA LEU A 116 16.04 14.47 1.49
C LEU A 116 16.54 13.07 1.84
N ASN A 117 17.01 12.88 3.07
CA ASN A 117 17.42 11.58 3.56
C ASN A 117 16.18 10.67 3.70
N PRO A 118 16.14 9.48 3.06
CA PRO A 118 14.98 8.58 3.12
C PRO A 118 14.55 8.17 4.53
N HIS A 119 15.50 8.00 5.46
CA HIS A 119 15.18 7.69 6.85
C HIS A 119 14.51 8.88 7.57
N GLN A 120 14.90 10.11 7.25
CA GLN A 120 14.24 11.31 7.78
C GLN A 120 12.85 11.51 7.19
N ILE A 121 12.67 11.18 5.90
CA ILE A 121 11.34 11.20 5.29
C ILE A 121 10.45 10.17 6.00
N ALA A 122 10.95 8.95 6.21
CA ALA A 122 10.23 7.88 6.90
C ALA A 122 9.87 8.27 8.35
N SER A 123 10.75 8.94 9.10
CA SER A 123 10.46 9.37 10.47
C SER A 123 9.42 10.48 10.56
N ASN A 124 9.26 11.27 9.50
CA ASN A 124 8.27 12.34 9.41
C ASN A 124 7.00 11.88 8.65
N PHE A 125 6.93 10.60 8.33
CA PHE A 125 5.80 9.99 7.68
C PHE A 125 4.79 9.61 8.75
N LEU A 126 3.63 10.29 8.74
CA LEU A 126 2.52 10.32 9.72
C LEU A 126 2.48 11.62 10.57
#